data_AF-A0A958AGN8-F1
#
_entry.id   AF-A0A958AGN8-F1
#
_cell.length_a   1.000
_cell.length_b   1.000
_cell.length_c   1.000
_cell.angle_alpha   90.00
_cell.angle_beta   90.00
_cell.angle_gamma   90.00
#
_symmetry.space_group_name_H-M   'P 1'
#
loop_
_entity.id
_entity.type
_entity.pdbx_description
1 polymer ?
#
loop_
_entity_poly.entity_id
_entity_poly.type
_entity_poly.pdbx_seq_one_letter_code
_entity_poly.pdbx_strand_id
1 'polypeptide(L)'
;VANVFHAGDGNLHPLILYNGREAGALERAEGLAGEILQLCIALGGSITGEHGVGVEKRQYMGDMFNETDLAVMNEIRQALDPHELANRGKMLPSGEAPALHTHGPHPLEQQGIISRE
;
A
#
# COMPACT_ATOMS: atom_id res chain seq x y z
N VAL A 1 -7.63 -12.00 15.07
CA VAL A 1 -7.80 -11.77 13.62
C VAL A 1 -9.08 -12.43 13.18
N ALA A 2 -10.02 -11.68 12.61
CA ALA A 2 -11.19 -12.25 11.93
C ALA A 2 -10.86 -12.41 10.44
N ASN A 3 -11.45 -13.39 9.75
CA ASN A 3 -11.19 -13.62 8.34
C ASN A 3 -12.51 -13.72 7.57
N VAL A 4 -12.57 -13.06 6.42
CA VAL A 4 -13.51 -13.39 5.34
C VAL A 4 -12.69 -13.75 4.10
N PHE A 5 -13.21 -14.58 3.21
CA PHE A 5 -12.43 -15.06 2.07
C PHE A 5 -13.29 -15.40 0.88
N HIS A 6 -12.74 -15.14 -0.30
CA HIS A 6 -13.22 -15.71 -1.55
C HIS A 6 -12.58 -17.10 -1.70
N ALA A 7 -13.28 -18.13 -1.23
CA ALA A 7 -12.74 -19.49 -1.20
C ALA A 7 -12.42 -20.04 -2.60
N GLY A 8 -13.14 -19.56 -3.63
CA GLY A 8 -13.02 -20.05 -5.00
C GLY A 8 -11.73 -19.68 -5.70
N ASP A 9 -11.09 -18.57 -5.31
CA ASP A 9 -9.83 -18.09 -5.89
C ASP A 9 -8.68 -18.05 -4.87
N GLY A 10 -8.95 -18.41 -3.61
CA GLY A 10 -7.95 -18.45 -2.55
C GLY A 10 -7.62 -17.08 -1.94
N ASN A 11 -8.46 -16.06 -2.16
CA ASN A 11 -8.22 -14.72 -1.63
C ASN A 11 -8.74 -14.55 -0.19
N LEU A 12 -7.82 -14.27 0.75
CA LEU A 12 -8.11 -14.03 2.17
C LEU A 12 -8.18 -12.52 2.47
N HIS A 13 -9.16 -12.12 3.26
CA HIS A 13 -9.30 -10.78 3.82
C HIS A 13 -9.15 -10.84 5.35
N PRO A 14 -7.90 -10.79 5.87
CA PRO A 14 -7.66 -10.74 7.30
C PRO A 14 -8.05 -9.37 7.86
N LEU A 15 -8.84 -9.38 8.92
CA LEU A 15 -9.28 -8.20 9.66
C LEU A 15 -8.64 -8.23 11.05
N ILE A 16 -7.70 -7.31 11.26
CA ILE A 16 -6.99 -7.13 12.53
C ILE A 16 -7.71 -6.04 13.32
N LEU A 17 -8.51 -6.45 14.29
CA LEU A 17 -9.21 -5.55 15.20
C LEU A 17 -8.27 -5.09 16.30
N TYR A 18 -8.16 -3.79 16.50
CA TYR A 18 -7.41 -3.19 17.59
C TYR A 18 -8.17 -1.98 18.16
N ASN A 19 -7.84 -1.59 19.40
CA ASN A 19 -8.40 -0.41 20.04
C ASN A 19 -7.46 0.78 19.83
N GLY A 20 -7.81 1.71 18.93
CA GLY A 20 -7.00 2.91 18.66
C GLY A 20 -6.84 3.89 19.83
N ARG A 21 -7.53 3.66 20.95
CA ARG A 21 -7.35 4.43 22.19
C ARG A 21 -6.23 3.88 23.08
N GLU A 22 -5.77 2.66 22.80
CA GLU A 22 -4.68 2.03 23.53
C GLU A 22 -3.36 2.32 22.82
N ALA A 23 -2.42 2.94 23.54
CA ALA A 23 -1.11 3.25 23.00
C ALA A 23 -0.38 1.97 22.53
N GLY A 24 0.23 2.02 21.35
CA GLY A 24 0.93 0.87 20.77
C GLY A 24 0.02 -0.15 20.08
N ALA A 25 -1.31 -0.01 20.13
CA ALA A 25 -2.21 -1.01 19.57
C ALA A 25 -2.20 -1.04 18.04
N LEU A 26 -2.01 0.13 17.41
CA LEU A 26 -1.88 0.24 15.95
C LEU A 26 -0.58 -0.44 15.49
N GLU A 27 0.53 -0.13 16.15
CA GLU A 27 1.86 -0.64 15.81
C GLU A 27 1.91 -2.17 15.94
N ARG A 28 1.26 -2.74 16.97
CA ARG A 28 1.11 -4.19 17.10
C ARG A 28 0.22 -4.79 16.01
N ALA A 29 -0.84 -4.08 15.60
CA ALA A 29 -1.72 -4.51 14.52
C ALA A 29 -0.99 -4.53 13.17
N GLU A 30 -0.20 -3.49 12.88
CA GLU A 30 0.64 -3.39 11.68
C GLU A 30 1.75 -4.44 11.68
N GLY A 31 2.39 -4.70 12.82
CA GLY A 31 3.36 -5.80 12.96
C GLY A 31 2.76 -7.16 12.64
N LEU A 32 1.58 -7.47 13.19
CA LEU A 32 0.85 -8.69 12.89
C LEU A 32 0.42 -8.76 11.42
N ALA A 33 0.02 -7.64 10.81
CA ALA A 33 -0.29 -7.59 9.37
C ALA A 33 0.94 -7.97 8.53
N GLY A 34 2.13 -7.46 8.91
CA GLY A 34 3.40 -7.80 8.29
C GLY A 34 3.73 -9.30 8.37
N GLU A 35 3.58 -9.90 9.55
CA GLU A 35 3.80 -11.34 9.75
C GLU A 35 2.87 -12.18 8.87
N ILE A 36 1.60 -11.78 8.73
CA ILE A 36 0.64 -12.45 7.84
C ILE A 36 1.09 -12.35 6.38
N LEU A 37 1.52 -11.18 5.92
CA LEU A 37 1.99 -10.98 4.54
C LEU A 37 3.22 -11.84 4.23
N GLN A 38 4.19 -11.88 5.15
CA GLN A 38 5.39 -12.70 5.00
C GLN A 38 5.05 -14.20 4.99
N LEU A 39 4.08 -14.63 5.81
CA LEU A 39 3.58 -16.00 5.78
C LEU A 39 2.92 -16.32 4.43
N CYS A 40 2.12 -15.41 3.87
CA CYS A 40 1.53 -15.59 2.53
C CYS A 40 2.63 -15.81 1.48
N ILE A 41 3.71 -15.01 1.49
CA ILE A 41 4.85 -15.18 0.58
C ILE A 41 5.52 -16.54 0.79
N ALA A 42 5.80 -16.92 2.04
CA ALA A 42 6.46 -18.18 2.37
C ALA A 42 5.66 -19.41 1.90
N LEU A 43 4.34 -19.28 1.79
CA LEU A 43 3.44 -20.31 1.27
C LEU A 43 3.20 -20.22 -0.26
N GLY A 44 3.94 -19.37 -0.97
CA GLY A 44 3.83 -19.19 -2.42
C GLY A 44 2.65 -18.30 -2.86
N GLY A 45 2.09 -17.53 -1.94
CA GLY A 45 1.02 -16.57 -2.19
C GLY A 45 1.52 -15.17 -2.60
N SER A 46 0.62 -14.19 -2.48
CA SER A 46 0.87 -12.78 -2.85
C SER A 46 0.62 -11.86 -1.65
N ILE A 47 1.32 -10.72 -1.60
CA ILE A 47 1.05 -9.64 -0.62
C ILE A 47 -0.27 -8.91 -0.92
N THR A 48 -0.86 -9.13 -2.10
CA THR A 48 -2.15 -8.58 -2.47
C THR A 48 -2.90 -9.48 -3.44
N GLY A 49 -4.14 -9.84 -3.10
CA GLY A 49 -5.10 -10.44 -4.03
C GLY A 49 -5.78 -9.39 -4.92
N GLU A 50 -6.31 -8.31 -4.31
CA GLU A 50 -7.17 -7.34 -5.01
C GLU A 50 -6.77 -5.86 -4.82
N HIS A 51 -6.43 -5.44 -3.60
CA HIS A 51 -6.36 -4.00 -3.23
C HIS A 51 -5.05 -3.28 -3.60
N GLY A 52 -4.09 -4.00 -4.18
CA GLY A 52 -2.77 -3.50 -4.52
C GLY A 52 -1.85 -3.30 -3.33
N VAL A 53 -0.71 -2.63 -3.59
CA VAL A 53 0.40 -2.44 -2.65
C VAL A 53 0.27 -1.13 -1.87
N GLY A 54 -0.02 -0.02 -2.57
CA GLY A 54 -0.15 1.30 -1.95
C GLY A 54 1.10 1.73 -1.18
N VAL A 55 0.91 2.40 -0.05
CA VAL A 55 2.01 2.74 0.88
C VAL A 55 2.23 1.61 1.89
N GLU A 56 1.15 1.04 2.40
CA GLU A 56 1.13 0.08 3.50
C GLU A 56 1.99 -1.17 3.23
N LYS A 57 1.86 -1.76 2.04
CA LYS A 57 2.54 -3.02 1.71
C LYS A 57 3.87 -2.83 0.97
N ARG A 58 4.25 -1.58 0.70
CA ARG A 58 5.42 -1.21 -0.12
C ARG A 58 6.71 -1.81 0.43
N GLN A 59 6.85 -1.90 1.74
CA GLN A 59 8.02 -2.46 2.41
C GLN A 59 8.21 -3.97 2.15
N TYR A 60 7.14 -4.71 1.82
CA TYR A 60 7.19 -6.16 1.55
C TYR A 60 7.41 -6.47 0.06
N MET A 61 7.57 -5.45 -0.80
CA MET A 61 7.82 -5.67 -2.23
C MET A 61 9.11 -6.45 -2.47
N GLY A 62 10.15 -6.20 -1.68
CA GLY A 62 11.42 -6.93 -1.76
C GLY A 62 11.34 -8.37 -1.25
N ASP A 63 10.31 -8.70 -0.45
CA ASP A 63 10.06 -10.06 -0.01
C ASP A 63 9.40 -10.90 -1.13
N MET A 64 8.58 -10.26 -1.98
CA MET A 64 7.83 -10.93 -3.06
C MET A 64 8.53 -10.90 -4.42
N PHE A 65 9.26 -9.82 -4.73
CA PHE A 65 9.89 -9.59 -6.04
C PHE A 65 11.39 -9.47 -5.90
N ASN A 66 12.12 -10.04 -6.86
CA ASN A 66 13.57 -9.91 -6.87
C ASN A 66 14.01 -8.53 -7.41
N GLU A 67 15.30 -8.22 -7.30
CA GLU A 67 15.86 -6.94 -7.74
C GLU A 67 15.63 -6.65 -9.22
N THR A 68 15.66 -7.66 -10.10
CA THR A 68 15.41 -7.52 -11.53
C THR A 68 13.96 -7.14 -11.80
N ASP A 69 13.01 -7.80 -11.13
CA ASP A 69 11.58 -7.49 -11.27
C ASP A 69 11.32 -6.03 -10.86
N LEU A 70 11.85 -5.62 -9.72
CA LEU A 70 11.71 -4.26 -9.19
C LEU A 70 12.37 -3.21 -10.10
N ALA A 71 13.53 -3.55 -10.69
CA ALA A 71 14.22 -2.68 -11.64
C ALA A 71 13.36 -2.43 -12.89
N VAL A 72 12.79 -3.49 -13.48
CA VAL A 72 11.90 -3.37 -14.65
C VAL A 72 10.65 -2.55 -14.32
N MET A 73 10.01 -2.78 -13.16
CA MET A 73 8.86 -1.97 -12.74
C MET A 73 9.24 -0.48 -12.60
N ASN A 74 10.41 -0.19 -12.07
CA ASN A 74 10.90 1.18 -11.94
C ASN A 74 11.25 1.81 -13.30
N GLU A 75 11.85 1.07 -14.23
CA GLU A 75 12.13 1.55 -15.59
C GLU A 75 10.85 1.98 -16.32
N ILE A 76 9.80 1.16 -16.22
CA ILE A 76 8.48 1.48 -16.78
C ILE A 76 7.94 2.78 -16.16
N ARG A 77 8.04 2.92 -14.83
CA ARG A 77 7.62 4.16 -14.14
C ARG A 77 8.40 5.37 -14.66
N GLN A 78 9.72 5.29 -14.76
CA GLN A 78 10.55 6.42 -15.22
C GLN A 78 10.27 6.79 -16.68
N ALA A 79 9.93 5.83 -17.53
CA ALA A 79 9.56 6.09 -18.92
C ALA A 79 8.23 6.88 -19.04
N LEU A 80 7.29 6.66 -18.11
CA LEU A 80 5.96 7.28 -18.12
C LEU A 80 5.86 8.54 -17.25
N ASP A 81 6.61 8.60 -16.15
CA ASP A 81 6.61 9.67 -15.16
C ASP A 81 8.05 10.05 -14.75
N PRO A 82 8.84 10.64 -15.67
CA PRO A 82 10.27 10.94 -15.44
C PRO A 82 10.52 11.98 -14.35
N HIS A 83 9.47 12.67 -13.87
CA HIS A 83 9.55 13.66 -12.80
C HIS A 83 8.95 13.15 -11.48
N GLU A 84 8.52 11.89 -11.44
CA GLU A 84 7.88 11.25 -10.28
C GLU A 84 6.76 12.11 -9.68
N LEU A 85 5.86 12.62 -10.51
CA LEU A 85 4.73 13.46 -10.09
C LEU A 85 3.50 12.62 -9.72
N ALA A 86 3.32 11.47 -10.36
CA ALA A 86 2.15 10.63 -10.16
C ALA A 86 2.34 9.69 -8.96
N ASN A 87 1.65 9.98 -7.85
CA ASN A 87 1.61 9.09 -6.67
C ASN A 87 2.99 8.70 -6.12
N ARG A 88 3.90 9.69 -6.02
CA ARG A 88 5.24 9.52 -5.43
C ARG A 88 5.19 8.77 -4.10
N GLY A 89 6.12 7.83 -3.91
CA GLY A 89 6.29 7.04 -2.69
C GLY A 89 5.24 5.94 -2.46
N LYS A 90 4.37 5.66 -3.44
CA LYS A 90 3.47 4.51 -3.41
C LYS A 90 4.03 3.36 -4.26
N MET A 91 3.69 2.13 -3.90
CA MET A 91 3.97 0.87 -4.59
C MET A 91 5.44 0.46 -4.66
N LEU A 92 6.35 1.28 -5.19
CA LEU A 92 7.76 0.91 -5.33
C LEU A 92 8.61 1.25 -4.09
N PRO A 93 9.69 0.50 -3.80
CA PRO A 93 10.54 0.73 -2.63
C PRO A 93 11.29 2.08 -2.58
N SER A 94 11.17 2.93 -3.60
CA SER A 94 11.87 4.21 -3.73
C SER A 94 11.02 5.43 -3.36
N GLY A 95 11.68 6.41 -2.74
CA GLY A 95 11.08 7.70 -2.38
C GLY A 95 10.16 7.65 -1.16
N GLU A 96 9.88 8.82 -0.59
CA GLU A 96 8.83 8.99 0.40
C GLU A 96 7.57 9.52 -0.27
N ALA A 97 6.41 9.08 0.20
CA ALA A 97 5.17 9.72 -0.18
C ALA A 97 5.12 11.04 0.60
N PRO A 98 5.16 12.22 -0.06
CA PRO A 98 5.08 13.47 0.66
C PRO A 98 3.78 13.47 1.45
N ALA A 99 3.87 13.78 2.75
CA ALA A 99 2.68 13.95 3.57
C ALA A 99 1.80 15.02 2.92
N LEU A 100 0.48 14.84 2.98
CA LEU A 100 -0.45 15.86 2.52
C LEU A 100 -0.32 17.05 3.46
N HIS A 101 0.52 18.03 3.10
CA HIS A 101 0.72 19.25 3.88
C HIS A 101 -0.43 20.25 3.70
N THR A 102 -1.33 19.99 2.77
CA THR A 102 -2.49 20.83 2.47
C THR A 102 -3.70 20.35 3.27
N HIS A 103 -4.17 21.17 4.19
CA HIS A 103 -5.44 20.96 4.88
C HIS A 103 -6.52 21.82 4.23
N GLY A 104 -7.74 21.30 4.13
CA GLY A 104 -8.87 22.00 3.53
C GLY A 104 -9.10 21.68 2.04
N PRO A 105 -9.94 22.48 1.36
CA PRO A 105 -10.32 22.22 -0.03
C PRO A 105 -9.13 22.33 -0.98
N HIS A 106 -9.10 21.48 -2.01
CA HIS A 106 -8.06 21.48 -3.04
C HIS A 106 -7.99 22.88 -3.72
N PRO A 107 -6.82 23.37 -4.17
CA PRO A 107 -6.75 24.69 -4.83
C PRO A 107 -7.76 24.89 -5.97
N LEU A 108 -8.06 23.83 -6.73
CA LEU A 108 -9.08 23.86 -7.78
C LEU A 108 -10.52 23.94 -7.24
N GLU A 109 -10.80 23.41 -6.05
CA GLU A 109 -12.08 23.58 -5.37
C GLU A 109 -12.22 25.02 -4.85
N GLN A 110 -11.15 25.59 -4.30
CA GLN A 110 -11.12 27.00 -3.87
C GLN A 110 -11.36 27.96 -5.05
N GLN A 111 -10.94 27.56 -6.25
CA GLN A 111 -11.15 28.30 -7.49
C GLN A 111 -12.50 28.00 -8.16
N GLY A 112 -13.30 27.09 -7.61
CA GLY A 112 -14.60 26.68 -8.19
C GLY A 112 -14.49 25.94 -9.53
N ILE A 113 -13.30 25.40 -9.86
CA ILE A 113 -13.05 24.66 -11.10
C ILE A 113 -13.57 23.23 -10.99
N ILE A 114 -13.48 22.64 -9.78
CA ILE A 114 -14.00 21.32 -9.46
C ILE A 114 -14.86 21.39 -8.20
N SER A 115 -15.80 20.46 -8.06
CA SER A 115 -16.58 20.25 -6.84
C SER A 115 -16.32 18.84 -6.30
N ARG A 116 -16.42 18.66 -4.98
CA ARG A 116 -16.44 17.34 -4.32
C ARG A 116 -17.85 16.73 -4.25
N GLU A 117 -18.85 17.47 -4.68
CA GLU A 117 -20.23 17.00 -4.85
C GLU A 117 -20.42 16.29 -6.19
#